data_AF-A0A4Z0R6A0-F1
#
_entry.id   AF-A0A4Z0R6A0-F1
#
_cell.length_a   1.000
_cell.length_b   1.000
_cell.length_c   1.000
_cell.angle_alpha   90.00
_cell.angle_beta   90.00
_cell.angle_gamma   90.00
#
_symmetry.space_group_name_H-M   'P 1'
#
loop_
_entity.id
_entity.type
_entity.pdbx_description
1 polymer ?
#
loop_
_entity_poly.entity_id
_entity_poly.type
_entity_poly.pdbx_seq_one_letter_code
_entity_poly.pdbx_strand_id
1 'polypeptide(L)'
;MGQLAENLRVLAWIDLSKKKQFLSRKDEWLVKELNISPDAAIRLLTRDEVLSDNHLSVLVMKFNLAEDVILSGSLLTEIGINIFQENMVYLIAMLKKIDISQKALAKEVGVDEHTISRWAKKASEPVGRSLGKFMVFIEESLGKSVAVDLSKERLFLELSPPGRSFKREELINLLNTLEDNELEELYPALIKLLN
;
A
#
# COMPACT_ATOMS: atom_id res chain seq x y z
N MET A 1 5.71 13.75 -5.30
CA MET A 1 4.89 13.58 -4.09
C MET A 1 5.51 14.43 -3.02
N GLY A 2 4.67 15.02 -2.19
CA GLY A 2 5.13 15.81 -1.07
C GLY A 2 5.83 15.02 0.03
N GLN A 3 6.81 15.63 0.71
CA GLN A 3 7.59 14.93 1.74
C GLN A 3 6.73 14.55 2.94
N LEU A 4 5.82 15.44 3.37
CA LEU A 4 4.89 15.17 4.46
C LEU A 4 3.95 14.02 4.09
N ALA A 5 3.31 14.10 2.91
CA ALA A 5 2.41 13.05 2.44
C ALA A 5 3.10 11.68 2.37
N GLU A 6 4.35 11.64 1.92
CA GLU A 6 5.17 10.42 1.93
C GLU A 6 5.44 9.94 3.36
N ASN A 7 5.89 10.82 4.25
CA ASN A 7 6.17 10.47 5.63
C ASN A 7 4.93 9.91 6.35
N LEU A 8 3.76 10.51 6.13
CA LEU A 8 2.48 9.99 6.66
C LEU A 8 2.18 8.58 6.15
N ARG A 9 2.44 8.29 4.87
CA ARG A 9 2.26 6.94 4.31
C ARG A 9 3.25 5.94 4.90
N VAL A 10 4.48 6.36 5.17
CA VAL A 10 5.50 5.53 5.85
C VAL A 10 5.05 5.21 7.28
N LEU A 11 4.57 6.21 8.03
CA LEU A 11 4.04 6.01 9.38
C LEU A 11 2.84 5.05 9.38
N ALA A 12 1.91 5.22 8.43
CA ALA A 12 0.78 4.32 8.23
C ALA A 12 1.25 2.89 7.93
N TRP A 13 2.25 2.74 7.06
CA TRP A 13 2.85 1.45 6.73
C TRP A 13 3.46 0.77 7.96
N ILE A 14 4.24 1.50 8.77
CA ILE A 14 4.88 0.96 9.97
C ILE A 14 3.84 0.47 11.00
N ASP A 15 2.77 1.23 11.22
CA ASP A 15 1.75 0.86 12.22
C ASP A 15 0.85 -0.29 11.71
N LEU A 16 0.40 -0.22 10.46
CA LEU A 16 -0.55 -1.19 9.91
C LEU A 16 0.09 -2.49 9.42
N SER A 17 1.36 -2.47 8.98
CA SER A 17 2.07 -3.69 8.54
C SER A 17 2.24 -4.69 9.68
N LYS A 18 2.52 -4.21 10.90
CA LYS A 18 2.52 -5.03 12.14
C LYS A 18 1.19 -5.76 12.36
N LYS A 19 0.09 -5.14 11.91
CA LYS A 19 -1.28 -5.66 12.03
C LYS A 19 -1.78 -6.40 10.79
N LYS A 20 -0.97 -6.48 9.72
CA LYS A 20 -1.36 -7.01 8.39
C LYS A 20 -2.60 -6.32 7.79
N GLN A 21 -2.81 -5.04 8.12
CA GLN A 21 -4.03 -4.29 7.77
C GLN A 21 -3.80 -3.16 6.77
N PHE A 22 -2.55 -2.92 6.34
CA PHE A 22 -2.23 -1.73 5.53
C PHE A 22 -3.08 -1.63 4.27
N LEU A 23 -3.17 -2.72 3.50
CA LEU A 23 -3.90 -2.73 2.24
C LEU A 23 -5.40 -2.47 2.37
N SER A 24 -5.99 -2.66 3.55
CA SER A 24 -7.43 -2.49 3.79
C SER A 24 -7.78 -1.23 4.57
N ARG A 25 -6.81 -0.58 5.24
CA ARG A 25 -7.10 0.44 6.26
C ARG A 25 -6.17 1.65 6.26
N LYS A 26 -5.30 1.79 5.25
CA LYS A 26 -4.38 2.93 5.17
C LYS A 26 -5.10 4.28 5.13
N ASP A 27 -6.27 4.34 4.50
CA ASP A 27 -7.05 5.59 4.38
C ASP A 27 -7.84 5.89 5.67
N GLU A 28 -8.28 4.85 6.40
CA GLU A 28 -8.92 4.97 7.71
C GLU A 28 -7.95 5.31 8.84
N TRP A 29 -6.66 5.03 8.65
CA TRP A 29 -5.67 5.16 9.71
C TRP A 29 -5.55 6.60 10.19
N LEU A 30 -5.38 7.56 9.28
CA LEU A 30 -5.34 8.98 9.69
C LEU A 30 -6.65 9.44 10.31
N VAL A 31 -7.80 9.01 9.77
CA VAL A 31 -9.13 9.32 10.33
C VAL A 31 -9.18 8.90 11.79
N LYS A 32 -8.75 7.68 12.09
CA LYS A 32 -8.77 7.14 13.45
C LYS A 32 -7.73 7.78 14.36
N GLU A 33 -6.49 7.91 13.89
CA GLU A 33 -5.38 8.35 14.73
C GLU A 33 -5.41 9.85 15.02
N LEU A 34 -5.88 10.65 14.05
CA LEU A 34 -5.93 12.11 14.18
C LEU A 34 -7.34 12.63 14.43
N ASN A 35 -8.37 11.77 14.41
CA ASN A 35 -9.77 12.16 14.55
C ASN A 35 -10.19 13.25 13.53
N ILE A 36 -9.85 13.01 12.26
CA ILE A 36 -10.14 13.92 11.14
C ILE A 36 -11.14 13.32 10.16
N SER A 37 -11.75 14.14 9.30
CA SER A 37 -12.64 13.62 8.26
C SER A 37 -11.90 12.78 7.21
N PRO A 38 -12.57 11.81 6.55
CA PRO A 38 -11.98 11.03 5.46
C PRO A 38 -11.37 11.90 4.34
N ASP A 39 -12.04 12.97 3.96
CA ASP A 39 -11.53 13.89 2.93
C ASP A 39 -10.24 14.58 3.36
N ALA A 40 -10.13 14.99 4.63
CA ALA A 40 -8.90 15.59 5.16
C ALA A 40 -7.76 14.58 5.20
N ALA A 41 -8.04 13.32 5.57
CA ALA A 41 -7.06 12.23 5.52
C ALA A 41 -6.56 11.98 4.08
N ILE A 42 -7.46 11.90 3.10
CA ILE A 42 -7.10 11.73 1.70
C ILE A 42 -6.23 12.90 1.23
N ARG A 43 -6.61 14.14 1.54
CA ARG A 43 -5.82 15.30 1.15
C ARG A 43 -4.45 15.30 1.79
N LEU A 44 -4.30 14.99 3.08
CA LEU A 44 -2.99 14.85 3.73
C LEU A 44 -2.13 13.73 3.12
N LEU A 45 -2.74 12.62 2.70
CA LEU A 45 -2.00 11.52 2.08
C LEU A 45 -1.66 11.78 0.61
N THR A 46 -2.39 12.65 -0.09
CA THR A 46 -2.24 12.88 -1.54
C THR A 46 -1.61 14.21 -1.90
N ARG A 47 -1.79 15.22 -1.06
CA ARG A 47 -1.39 16.62 -1.23
C ARG A 47 -0.57 17.03 -0.01
N ASP A 48 0.37 17.95 -0.19
CA ASP A 48 1.07 18.59 0.94
C ASP A 48 0.16 19.60 1.63
N GLU A 49 -0.92 19.12 2.25
CA GLU A 49 -1.71 19.96 3.15
C GLU A 49 -0.99 20.13 4.49
N VAL A 50 -1.23 21.28 5.13
CA VAL A 50 -0.63 21.61 6.41
C VAL A 50 -1.24 20.71 7.49
N LEU A 51 -0.38 19.98 8.20
CA LEU A 51 -0.75 19.26 9.41
C LEU A 51 -0.84 20.27 10.57
N SER A 52 -1.93 20.25 11.34
CA SER A 52 -2.06 21.10 12.52
C SER A 52 -1.11 20.66 13.64
N ASP A 53 -0.69 21.59 14.50
CA ASP A 53 0.21 21.31 15.62
C ASP A 53 -0.32 20.23 16.57
N ASN A 54 -1.64 20.21 16.78
CA ASN A 54 -2.30 19.17 17.58
C ASN A 54 -2.14 17.78 16.95
N HIS A 55 -2.35 17.65 15.64
CA HIS A 55 -2.18 16.38 14.94
C HIS A 55 -0.72 15.96 14.87
N LEU A 56 0.19 16.91 14.67
CA LEU A 56 1.63 16.66 14.67
C LEU A 56 2.09 16.12 16.03
N SER A 57 1.63 16.72 17.13
CA SER A 57 1.92 16.28 18.50
C SER A 57 1.50 14.83 18.75
N VAL A 58 0.35 14.41 18.22
CA VAL A 58 -0.12 13.01 18.30
C VAL A 58 0.85 12.06 17.59
N LEU A 59 1.31 12.42 16.38
CA LEU A 59 2.24 11.59 15.63
C LEU A 59 3.63 11.53 16.29
N VAL A 60 4.14 12.67 16.76
CA VAL A 60 5.40 12.76 17.52
C VAL A 60 5.38 11.83 18.72
N MET A 61 4.32 11.91 19.53
CA MET A 61 4.17 11.07 20.73
C MET A 61 4.06 9.59 20.37
N LYS A 62 3.26 9.25 19.34
CA LYS A 62 3.00 7.86 18.96
C LYS A 62 4.23 7.16 18.41
N PHE A 63 5.02 7.85 17.58
CA PHE A 63 6.16 7.26 16.89
C PHE A 63 7.50 7.58 17.55
N ASN A 64 7.51 8.46 18.57
CA ASN A 64 8.70 8.92 19.25
C ASN A 64 9.74 9.50 18.26
N LEU A 65 9.27 10.41 17.39
CA LEU A 65 10.04 11.09 16.35
C LEU A 65 9.98 12.59 16.56
N ALA A 66 11.04 13.31 16.14
CA ALA A 66 11.02 14.76 16.14
C ALA A 66 10.05 15.32 15.08
N GLU A 67 9.54 16.53 15.32
CA GLU A 67 8.57 17.21 14.44
C GLU A 67 9.11 17.43 13.02
N ASP A 68 10.34 17.92 12.92
CA ASP A 68 11.04 18.21 11.67
C ASP A 68 11.23 16.94 10.82
N VAL A 69 11.49 15.80 11.48
CA VAL A 69 11.57 14.49 10.84
C VAL A 69 10.24 14.09 10.20
N ILE A 70 9.11 14.33 10.87
CA ILE A 70 7.77 14.03 10.33
C ILE A 70 7.40 14.97 9.19
N LEU A 71 7.64 16.28 9.36
CA LEU A 71 7.19 17.30 8.40
C LEU A 71 8.04 17.32 7.13
N SER A 72 9.35 17.12 7.25
CA SER A 72 10.29 17.42 6.16
C SER A 72 11.48 16.47 6.05
N GLY A 73 11.72 15.62 7.06
CA GLY A 73 12.80 14.65 7.04
C GLY A 73 12.58 13.53 6.03
N SER A 74 13.67 12.85 5.65
CA SER A 74 13.60 11.61 4.86
C SER A 74 13.33 10.42 5.77
N LEU A 75 12.07 10.22 6.15
CA LEU A 75 11.70 9.23 7.15
C LEU A 75 12.10 7.79 6.79
N LEU A 76 12.08 7.45 5.50
CA LEU A 76 12.57 6.15 5.00
C LEU A 76 14.04 5.91 5.35
N THR A 77 14.87 6.95 5.21
CA THR A 77 16.31 6.89 5.49
C THR A 77 16.54 6.85 6.99
N GLU A 78 15.84 7.71 7.75
CA GLU A 78 15.97 7.82 9.20
C GLU A 78 15.63 6.50 9.91
N ILE A 79 14.60 5.81 9.46
CA ILE A 79 14.16 4.53 10.03
C ILE A 79 14.93 3.33 9.43
N GLY A 80 15.71 3.55 8.35
CA GLY A 80 16.47 2.49 7.69
C GLY A 80 15.59 1.46 6.99
N ILE A 81 14.48 1.89 6.39
CA ILE A 81 13.56 0.98 5.70
C ILE A 81 14.19 0.45 4.40
N ASN A 82 14.28 -0.87 4.28
CA ASN A 82 14.69 -1.52 3.04
C ASN A 82 13.53 -1.57 2.04
N ILE A 83 13.54 -0.66 1.06
CA ILE A 83 12.50 -0.50 0.04
C ILE A 83 12.20 -1.82 -0.69
N PHE A 84 13.24 -2.58 -1.06
CA PHE A 84 13.07 -3.84 -1.76
C PHE A 84 12.24 -4.83 -0.92
N GLN A 85 12.59 -4.99 0.35
CA GLN A 85 11.89 -5.91 1.24
C GLN A 85 10.45 -5.48 1.51
N GLU A 86 10.19 -4.18 1.69
CA GLU A 86 8.82 -3.68 1.85
C GLU A 86 7.97 -3.91 0.61
N ASN A 87 8.52 -3.68 -0.58
CA ASN A 87 7.85 -3.97 -1.84
C ASN A 87 7.53 -5.46 -1.98
N MET A 88 8.46 -6.35 -1.60
CA MET A 88 8.20 -7.79 -1.61
C MET A 88 7.04 -8.17 -0.70
N VAL A 89 7.01 -7.66 0.53
CA VAL A 89 5.90 -7.90 1.47
C VAL A 89 4.59 -7.37 0.91
N TYR A 90 4.60 -6.15 0.37
CA TYR A 90 3.45 -5.52 -0.25
C TYR A 90 2.91 -6.34 -1.42
N LEU A 91 3.76 -6.69 -2.39
CA LEU A 91 3.35 -7.43 -3.59
C LEU A 91 2.82 -8.83 -3.26
N ILE A 92 3.43 -9.55 -2.30
CA ILE A 92 2.91 -10.85 -1.86
C ILE A 92 1.55 -10.69 -1.17
N ALA A 93 1.37 -9.66 -0.34
CA ALA A 93 0.07 -9.38 0.28
C ALA A 93 -1.00 -9.00 -0.75
N MET A 94 -0.61 -8.28 -1.81
CA MET A 94 -1.47 -7.93 -2.94
C MET A 94 -1.94 -9.16 -3.71
N LEU A 95 -1.05 -10.10 -4.03
CA LEU A 95 -1.41 -11.37 -4.67
C LEU A 95 -2.43 -12.16 -3.83
N LYS A 96 -2.26 -12.19 -2.50
CA LYS A 96 -3.21 -12.84 -1.60
C LYS A 96 -4.61 -12.20 -1.65
N LYS A 97 -4.69 -10.89 -1.88
CA LYS A 97 -5.98 -10.17 -1.98
C LYS A 97 -6.77 -10.53 -3.25
N ILE A 98 -6.11 -10.98 -4.30
CA ILE A 98 -6.75 -11.48 -5.54
C ILE A 98 -6.78 -13.00 -5.59
N ASP A 99 -6.89 -13.63 -4.41
CA ASP A 99 -7.01 -15.08 -4.23
C ASP A 99 -5.89 -15.93 -4.86
N ILE A 100 -4.72 -15.33 -5.12
CA ILE A 100 -3.54 -16.10 -5.51
C ILE A 100 -2.93 -16.71 -4.25
N SER A 101 -3.10 -18.03 -4.14
CA SER A 101 -2.53 -18.79 -3.02
C SER A 101 -1.00 -18.77 -3.02
N GLN A 102 -0.42 -18.86 -1.83
CA GLN A 102 1.03 -18.98 -1.63
C GLN A 102 1.62 -20.19 -2.38
N LYS A 103 0.85 -21.29 -2.46
CA LYS A 103 1.19 -22.49 -3.21
C LYS A 103 1.28 -22.25 -4.72
N ALA A 104 0.33 -21.50 -5.29
CA ALA A 104 0.34 -21.15 -6.70
C ALA A 104 1.57 -20.28 -7.02
N LEU A 105 1.81 -19.24 -6.21
CA LEU A 105 2.98 -18.38 -6.36
C LEU A 105 4.30 -19.16 -6.25
N ALA A 106 4.43 -20.04 -5.26
CA ALA A 106 5.61 -20.87 -5.07
C ALA A 106 5.91 -21.74 -6.31
N LYS A 107 4.87 -22.35 -6.88
CA LYS A 107 4.97 -23.17 -8.09
C LYS A 107 5.47 -22.36 -9.30
N GLU A 108 4.89 -21.20 -9.56
CA GLU A 108 5.28 -20.35 -10.71
C GLU A 108 6.72 -19.85 -10.59
N VAL A 109 7.11 -19.44 -9.38
CA VAL A 109 8.47 -18.96 -9.11
C VAL A 109 9.48 -20.11 -9.05
N GLY A 110 9.02 -21.35 -8.83
CA GLY A 110 9.86 -22.55 -8.73
C GLY A 110 10.59 -22.65 -7.40
N VAL A 111 9.91 -22.31 -6.30
CA VAL A 111 10.40 -22.42 -4.92
C VAL A 111 9.36 -23.13 -4.05
N ASP A 112 9.70 -23.44 -2.80
CA ASP A 112 8.75 -23.98 -1.83
C ASP A 112 7.89 -22.88 -1.16
N GLU A 113 6.75 -23.28 -0.59
CA GLU A 113 5.86 -22.34 0.11
C GLU A 113 6.54 -21.66 1.31
N HIS A 114 7.43 -22.34 2.04
CA HIS A 114 8.13 -21.72 3.17
C HIS A 114 9.07 -20.60 2.73
N THR A 115 9.67 -20.70 1.54
CA THR A 115 10.48 -19.65 0.93
C THR A 115 9.66 -18.41 0.64
N ILE A 116 8.45 -18.55 0.08
CA ILE A 116 7.52 -17.42 -0.06
C ILE A 116 7.15 -16.81 1.30
N SER A 117 6.91 -17.67 2.31
CA SER A 117 6.62 -17.20 3.67
C SER A 117 7.78 -16.39 4.28
N ARG A 118 9.03 -16.80 4.02
CA ARG A 118 10.23 -16.08 4.45
C ARG A 118 10.35 -14.72 3.77
N TRP A 119 10.05 -14.63 2.47
CA TRP A 119 10.00 -13.35 1.76
C TRP A 119 8.93 -12.42 2.35
N ALA A 120 7.73 -12.93 2.60
CA ALA A 120 6.63 -12.17 3.23
C ALA A 120 6.93 -11.72 4.67
N LYS A 121 7.93 -12.33 5.33
CA LYS A 121 8.39 -12.01 6.68
C LYS A 121 9.73 -11.27 6.70
N LYS A 122 10.28 -10.90 5.53
CA LYS A 122 11.60 -10.26 5.38
C LYS A 122 12.76 -11.10 5.97
N ALA A 123 12.57 -12.41 6.10
CA ALA A 123 13.61 -13.32 6.60
C ALA A 123 14.61 -13.73 5.52
N SER A 124 14.23 -13.58 4.25
CA SER A 124 15.08 -13.74 3.08
C SER A 124 14.48 -12.96 1.92
N GLU A 125 15.18 -12.91 0.79
CA GLU A 125 14.71 -12.27 -0.44
C GLU A 125 14.93 -13.17 -1.67
N PRO A 126 14.13 -13.00 -2.74
CA PRO A 126 14.38 -13.67 -3.99
C PRO A 126 15.64 -13.11 -4.66
N VAL A 127 16.42 -13.99 -5.30
CA VAL A 127 17.65 -13.61 -6.02
C VAL A 127 17.74 -14.36 -7.36
N GLY A 128 18.46 -13.78 -8.31
CA GLY A 128 18.72 -14.40 -9.62
C GLY A 128 17.44 -14.85 -10.32
N ARG A 129 17.37 -16.15 -10.65
CA ARG A 129 16.26 -16.72 -11.42
C ARG A 129 14.90 -16.63 -10.70
N SER A 130 14.86 -16.77 -9.38
CA SER A 130 13.59 -16.71 -8.64
C SER A 130 13.04 -15.29 -8.62
N LEU A 131 13.89 -14.27 -8.53
CA LEU A 131 13.47 -12.87 -8.67
C LEU A 131 12.93 -12.60 -10.06
N GLY A 132 13.62 -13.04 -11.11
CA GLY A 132 13.13 -12.87 -12.49
C GLY A 132 11.75 -13.48 -12.72
N LYS A 133 11.53 -14.72 -12.26
CA LYS A 133 10.22 -15.38 -12.34
C LYS A 133 9.14 -14.68 -11.51
N PHE A 134 9.50 -14.23 -10.30
CA PHE A 134 8.58 -13.48 -9.45
C PHE A 134 8.12 -12.20 -10.14
N MET A 135 9.03 -11.43 -10.75
CA MET A 135 8.68 -10.20 -11.45
C MET A 135 7.75 -10.44 -12.64
N VAL A 136 8.00 -11.48 -13.44
CA VAL A 136 7.12 -11.84 -14.56
C VAL A 136 5.71 -12.18 -14.05
N PHE A 137 5.63 -13.00 -13.01
CA PHE A 137 4.34 -13.38 -12.42
C PHE A 137 3.57 -12.16 -11.85
N ILE A 138 4.29 -11.22 -11.24
CA ILE A 138 3.71 -9.95 -10.79
C ILE A 138 3.20 -9.11 -11.96
N GLU A 139 3.91 -9.06 -13.08
CA GLU A 139 3.43 -8.37 -14.28
C GLU A 139 2.15 -8.98 -14.85
N GLU A 140 2.11 -10.30 -14.94
CA GLU A 140 0.94 -11.03 -15.45
C GLU A 140 -0.27 -10.88 -14.51
N SER A 141 -0.05 -10.97 -13.20
CA SER A 141 -1.13 -10.97 -12.20
C SER A 141 -1.60 -9.56 -11.83
N LEU A 142 -0.67 -8.62 -11.69
CA LEU A 142 -0.93 -7.25 -11.21
C LEU A 142 -0.73 -6.20 -12.31
N GLY A 143 -0.42 -6.56 -13.56
CA GLY A 143 -0.25 -5.59 -14.65
C GLY A 143 0.83 -4.53 -14.41
N LYS A 144 1.82 -4.81 -13.55
CA LYS A 144 2.98 -3.93 -13.29
C LYS A 144 4.14 -4.35 -14.15
N SER A 145 4.73 -3.43 -14.90
CA SER A 145 5.88 -3.74 -15.76
C SER A 145 7.04 -4.38 -14.97
N VAL A 146 7.64 -5.44 -15.52
CA VAL A 146 8.91 -6.04 -15.04
C VAL A 146 10.06 -5.02 -14.99
N ALA A 147 9.96 -3.88 -15.66
CA ALA A 147 10.95 -2.81 -15.64
C ALA A 147 11.01 -2.00 -14.33
N VAL A 148 10.11 -2.25 -13.36
CA VAL A 148 10.11 -1.55 -12.08
C VAL A 148 11.30 -1.99 -11.21
N ASP A 149 12.16 -1.04 -10.85
CA ASP A 149 13.26 -1.28 -9.90
C ASP A 149 12.72 -1.30 -8.46
N LEU A 150 12.48 -2.52 -7.94
CA LEU A 150 11.97 -2.74 -6.59
C LEU A 150 12.86 -2.16 -5.48
N SER A 151 14.12 -1.80 -5.76
CA SER A 151 15.00 -1.20 -4.74
C SER A 151 14.87 0.33 -4.66
N LYS A 152 14.20 0.95 -5.64
CA LYS A 152 14.06 2.41 -5.74
C LYS A 152 12.62 2.87 -5.61
N GLU A 153 11.72 2.16 -6.29
CA GLU A 153 10.30 2.52 -6.33
C GLU A 153 9.61 2.17 -5.02
N ARG A 154 8.77 3.06 -4.48
CA ARG A 154 8.14 2.88 -3.16
C ARG A 154 6.72 2.32 -3.28
N LEU A 155 6.58 1.18 -3.96
CA LEU A 155 5.26 0.59 -4.30
C LEU A 155 4.39 0.36 -3.06
N PHE A 156 5.01 -0.04 -1.95
CA PHE A 156 4.32 -0.25 -0.68
C PHE A 156 3.65 1.01 -0.10
N LEU A 157 3.99 2.20 -0.60
CA LEU A 157 3.37 3.48 -0.25
C LEU A 157 2.30 3.95 -1.26
N GLU A 158 1.98 3.15 -2.28
CA GLU A 158 0.93 3.49 -3.24
C GLU A 158 -0.46 3.44 -2.55
N LEU A 159 -1.25 4.53 -2.72
CA LEU A 159 -2.61 4.62 -2.19
C LEU A 159 -3.61 3.82 -3.02
N SER A 160 -3.40 3.73 -4.33
CA SER A 160 -4.15 2.79 -5.15
C SER A 160 -3.29 1.55 -5.38
N PRO A 161 -3.87 0.35 -5.28
CA PRO A 161 -3.15 -0.86 -5.63
C PRO A 161 -2.68 -0.87 -7.11
N PRO A 162 -1.58 -1.58 -7.38
CA PRO A 162 -1.03 -1.73 -8.71
C PRO A 162 -1.94 -2.57 -9.61
N GLY A 163 -2.15 -2.11 -10.85
CA GLY A 163 -2.73 -2.93 -11.92
C GLY A 163 -4.15 -2.61 -12.32
N ARG A 164 -4.41 -2.67 -13.64
CA ARG A 164 -5.77 -2.49 -14.18
C ARG A 164 -6.71 -3.59 -13.71
N SER A 165 -6.25 -4.84 -13.70
CA SER A 165 -7.05 -5.99 -13.26
C SER A 165 -7.40 -5.89 -11.78
N PHE A 166 -6.45 -5.51 -10.93
CA PHE A 166 -6.72 -5.30 -9.51
C PHE A 166 -7.72 -4.16 -9.29
N LYS A 167 -7.51 -3.00 -9.92
CA LYS A 167 -8.43 -1.85 -9.81
C LYS A 167 -9.84 -2.20 -10.27
N ARG A 168 -9.97 -3.03 -11.31
CA ARG A 168 -11.26 -3.53 -11.78
C ARG A 168 -11.90 -4.45 -10.75
N GLU A 169 -11.16 -5.41 -10.22
CA GLU A 169 -11.67 -6.36 -9.22
C GLU A 169 -12.08 -5.66 -7.92
N GLU A 170 -11.29 -4.69 -7.47
CA GLU A 170 -11.61 -3.84 -6.31
C GLU A 170 -12.88 -3.02 -6.56
N LEU A 171 -13.04 -2.44 -7.75
CA LEU A 171 -14.26 -1.71 -8.11
C LEU A 171 -15.48 -2.63 -8.16
N ILE A 172 -15.35 -3.83 -8.74
CA ILE A 172 -16.43 -4.84 -8.77
C ILE A 172 -16.84 -5.22 -7.34
N ASN A 173 -15.85 -5.49 -6.47
CA ASN A 173 -16.13 -5.83 -5.08
C ASN A 173 -16.81 -4.69 -4.32
N LEU A 174 -16.37 -3.44 -4.52
CA LEU A 174 -17.03 -2.27 -3.94
C LEU A 174 -18.48 -2.14 -4.42
N LEU A 175 -18.72 -2.27 -5.73
CA LEU A 175 -20.07 -2.22 -6.30
C LEU A 175 -20.98 -3.33 -5.75
N ASN A 176 -20.44 -4.54 -5.55
CA ASN A 176 -21.20 -5.67 -4.98
C ASN A 176 -21.53 -5.50 -3.49
N THR A 177 -20.87 -4.57 -2.78
CA THR A 177 -21.16 -4.29 -1.36
C THR A 177 -22.16 -3.17 -1.13
N LEU A 178 -22.50 -2.41 -2.18
CA LEU A 178 -23.49 -1.33 -2.08
C LEU A 178 -24.90 -1.89 -2.02
N GLU A 179 -25.76 -1.24 -1.25
CA GLU A 179 -27.19 -1.50 -1.27
C GLU A 179 -27.84 -0.95 -2.56
N ASP A 180 -28.98 -1.51 -2.98
CA ASP A 180 -29.64 -1.16 -4.25
C ASP A 180 -29.92 0.35 -4.37
N ASN A 181 -30.33 0.98 -3.27
CA ASN A 181 -30.56 2.43 -3.18
C ASN A 181 -29.27 3.25 -3.34
N GLU A 182 -28.16 2.82 -2.73
CA GLU A 182 -26.87 3.49 -2.89
C GLU A 182 -26.37 3.39 -4.33
N LEU A 183 -26.60 2.24 -4.98
CA LEU A 183 -26.25 2.03 -6.37
C LEU A 183 -27.09 2.90 -7.32
N GLU A 184 -28.40 3.03 -7.08
CA GLU A 184 -29.29 3.92 -7.83
C GLU A 184 -28.85 5.40 -7.73
N GLU A 185 -28.39 5.84 -6.56
CA GLU A 185 -27.86 7.20 -6.37
C GLU A 185 -26.48 7.39 -7.03
N LEU A 186 -25.61 6.39 -6.94
CA LEU A 186 -24.23 6.47 -7.44
C LEU A 186 -24.15 6.36 -8.97
N TYR A 187 -25.01 5.55 -9.59
CA TYR A 187 -24.94 5.20 -11.01
C TYR A 187 -24.96 6.42 -11.95
N PRO A 188 -25.86 7.43 -11.80
CA PRO A 188 -25.85 8.61 -12.65
C PRO A 188 -24.54 9.42 -12.55
N ALA A 189 -23.95 9.49 -11.36
CA ALA A 189 -22.67 10.18 -11.15
C ALA A 189 -21.51 9.44 -11.84
N LEU A 190 -21.49 8.10 -11.76
CA LEU A 190 -20.51 7.27 -12.47
C LEU A 190 -20.64 7.42 -13.99
N ILE A 191 -21.86 7.37 -14.53
CA ILE A 191 -22.12 7.57 -15.97
C ILE A 191 -21.63 8.93 -16.45
N LYS A 192 -21.79 9.98 -15.64
CA LYS A 192 -21.31 11.34 -15.96
C LYS A 192 -19.78 11.48 -15.89
N LEU A 193 -19.12 10.69 -15.05
CA LEU A 193 -17.65 10.70 -14.94
C LEU A 193 -16.97 9.88 -16.05
N LEU A 194 -17.65 8.86 -16.57
CA LEU A 194 -17.10 7.90 -17.53
C LEU A 194 -17.40 8.26 -18.99
N ASN A 195 -18.36 9.15 -19.25
CA ASN A 195 -18.72 9.67 -20.58
C ASN A 195 -18.30 11.14 -20.73
#